data_AF-A0A9R1QNF3-F1
#
_entry.id   AF-A0A9R1QNF3-F1
#
_cell.length_a   1.000
_cell.length_b   1.000
_cell.length_c   1.000
_cell.angle_alpha   90.00
_cell.angle_beta   90.00
_cell.angle_gamma   90.00
#
_symmetry.space_group_name_H-M   'P 1'
#
loop_
_entity.id
_entity.type
_entity.pdbx_description
1 polymer ?
#
loop_
_entity_poly.entity_id
_entity_poly.type
_entity_poly.pdbx_seq_one_letter_code
_entity_poly.pdbx_strand_id
1 'polypeptide(L)'
;MLSRWIPAAGRQRGLLARLGSRAYSHGRVFDAAARDGELRVFVVAGEVSGDSLASRLMASLRKLSPVPVRFAGVGGELMCKEGLQSLFPMEEIAIMGLWELLPHIYNVKRKIKDTLDAAILFRPHAVVTVDSKGFSFRLLQQLKCRYNQKVDSPLHVHYVAPSFWAWKGGERRLSKLHNFVDHMLCILPFEDEICRLHGLPATYVGHPLLDDAAGLNVAGTSLQHKNVDSELSPDMSMRQRSGEAFRLEHGLSPGN
;
A
#
# COMPACT_ATOMS: atom_id res chain seq x y z
N MET A 1 -22.08 33.45 1.93
CA MET A 1 -22.79 32.50 1.05
C MET A 1 -22.08 31.13 1.02
N LEU A 2 -21.67 30.59 2.18
CA LEU A 2 -21.05 29.26 2.34
C LEU A 2 -21.34 28.76 3.78
N SER A 3 -22.62 28.53 4.06
CA SER A 3 -23.09 27.93 5.31
C SER A 3 -24.30 27.04 5.01
N ARG A 4 -24.00 25.91 4.37
CA ARG A 4 -24.88 24.77 4.18
C ARG A 4 -23.93 23.58 4.07
N TRP A 5 -24.27 22.45 4.68
CA TRP A 5 -23.51 21.20 4.74
C TRP A 5 -22.67 20.95 6.01
N ILE A 6 -23.33 21.08 7.17
CA ILE A 6 -23.15 20.10 8.25
C ILE A 6 -24.31 19.10 8.09
N PRO A 7 -24.10 17.84 7.69
CA PRO A 7 -25.14 16.83 7.82
C PRO A 7 -25.35 16.57 9.31
N ALA A 8 -26.60 16.71 9.77
CA ALA A 8 -27.01 16.44 11.13
C ALA A 8 -26.47 15.07 11.63
N ALA A 9 -25.64 15.13 12.67
CA ALA A 9 -25.22 13.98 13.45
C ALA A 9 -26.45 13.37 14.13
N GLY A 10 -27.10 12.42 13.47
CA GLY A 10 -28.30 11.80 14.05
C GLY A 10 -29.13 10.97 13.09
N ARG A 11 -28.56 9.89 12.52
CA ARG A 11 -29.27 8.65 12.10
C ARG A 11 -28.39 7.66 11.32
N GLN A 12 -27.19 7.35 11.82
CA GLN A 12 -26.37 6.25 11.28
C GLN A 12 -25.77 5.36 12.38
N ARG A 13 -26.39 5.29 13.57
CA ARG A 13 -25.98 4.34 14.63
C ARG A 13 -26.53 2.91 14.43
N GLY A 14 -27.35 2.67 13.41
CA GLY A 14 -27.99 1.36 13.17
C GLY A 14 -27.45 0.53 12.02
N LEU A 15 -26.69 1.11 11.08
CA LEU A 15 -26.21 0.40 9.88
C LEU A 15 -24.77 -0.11 9.97
N LEU A 16 -24.00 0.40 10.94
CA LEU A 16 -22.62 -0.06 11.22
C LEU A 16 -22.57 -1.38 12.01
N ALA A 17 -23.69 -1.82 12.59
CA ALA A 17 -23.76 -3.06 13.38
C ALA A 17 -24.06 -4.33 12.55
N ARG A 18 -24.22 -4.21 11.22
CA ARG A 18 -24.59 -5.34 10.33
C ARG A 18 -23.68 -5.58 9.13
N LEU A 19 -22.62 -4.79 8.97
CA LEU A 19 -21.49 -5.21 8.15
C LEU A 19 -20.68 -6.17 9.01
N GLY A 20 -20.95 -7.47 8.84
CA GLY A 20 -20.26 -8.53 9.56
C GLY A 20 -18.78 -8.21 9.62
N SER A 21 -18.29 -8.04 10.86
CA SER A 21 -16.90 -7.85 11.19
C SER A 21 -16.12 -9.00 10.56
N ARG A 22 -15.60 -8.77 9.35
CA ARG A 22 -14.63 -9.64 8.70
C ARG A 22 -13.33 -9.40 9.45
N ALA A 23 -13.25 -9.92 10.67
CA ALA A 23 -12.05 -9.93 11.46
C ALA A 23 -11.03 -10.77 10.68
N TYR A 24 -10.22 -10.10 9.86
CA TYR A 24 -9.00 -10.65 9.35
C TYR A 24 -8.07 -10.78 10.55
N SER A 25 -8.17 -11.90 11.26
CA SER A 25 -7.16 -12.24 12.25
C SER A 25 -5.86 -12.41 11.49
N HIS A 26 -4.90 -11.50 11.74
CA HIS A 26 -3.52 -11.63 11.28
C HIS A 26 -2.96 -13.03 11.62
N GLY A 27 -3.48 -13.63 12.69
CA GLY A 27 -3.30 -15.03 13.05
C GLY A 27 -3.47 -15.99 11.87
N ARG A 28 -4.49 -15.86 11.01
CA ARG A 28 -4.73 -16.83 9.92
C ARG A 28 -3.56 -16.99 8.95
N VAL A 29 -2.84 -15.91 8.63
CA VAL A 29 -1.70 -15.98 7.70
C VAL A 29 -0.51 -16.65 8.37
N PHE A 30 -0.19 -16.26 9.60
CA PHE A 30 0.94 -16.83 10.35
C PHE A 30 0.66 -18.26 10.80
N ASP A 31 -0.57 -18.59 11.22
CA ASP A 31 -0.99 -19.95 11.57
C ASP A 31 -0.89 -20.87 10.36
N ALA A 32 -1.33 -20.40 9.18
CA ALA A 32 -1.20 -21.15 7.93
C ALA A 32 0.27 -21.34 7.54
N ALA A 33 1.08 -20.29 7.64
CA ALA A 33 2.50 -20.35 7.33
C ALA A 33 3.28 -21.27 8.29
N ALA A 34 2.94 -21.24 9.58
CA ALA A 34 3.52 -22.13 10.59
C ALA A 34 3.17 -23.59 10.33
N ARG A 35 1.90 -23.88 9.99
CA ARG A 35 1.46 -25.23 9.59
C ARG A 35 2.17 -25.72 8.34
N ASP A 36 2.37 -24.85 7.36
CA ASP A 36 3.02 -25.19 6.09
C ASP A 36 4.57 -25.19 6.19
N GLY A 37 5.13 -24.69 7.29
CA GLY A 37 6.58 -24.58 7.51
C GLY A 37 7.27 -23.47 6.70
N GLU A 38 6.50 -22.62 6.02
CA GLU A 38 7.00 -21.53 5.17
C GLU A 38 5.96 -20.42 5.01
N LEU A 39 6.42 -19.18 4.78
CA LEU A 39 5.56 -18.06 4.39
C LEU A 39 5.69 -17.81 2.89
N ARG A 40 4.67 -18.16 2.11
CA ARG A 40 4.57 -17.86 0.68
C ARG A 40 3.93 -16.50 0.44
N VAL A 41 4.68 -15.58 -0.15
CA VAL A 41 4.21 -14.23 -0.49
C VAL A 41 4.32 -14.02 -2.00
N PHE A 42 3.20 -13.72 -2.65
CA PHE A 42 3.19 -13.37 -4.06
C PHE A 42 3.27 -11.84 -4.20
N VAL A 43 4.32 -11.32 -4.84
CA VAL A 43 4.59 -9.87 -4.90
C VAL A 43 4.55 -9.39 -6.34
N VAL A 44 3.86 -8.27 -6.59
CA VAL A 44 3.74 -7.65 -7.90
C VAL A 44 4.09 -6.17 -7.81
N ALA A 45 5.14 -5.76 -8.51
CA ALA A 45 5.45 -4.37 -8.81
C ALA A 45 5.46 -4.18 -10.32
N GLY A 46 4.98 -3.04 -10.81
CA GLY A 46 4.96 -2.73 -12.24
C GLY A 46 5.89 -1.59 -12.65
N GLU A 47 6.53 -0.91 -11.70
CA GLU A 47 7.35 0.28 -11.95
C GLU A 47 8.64 0.23 -11.11
N VAL A 48 9.69 0.95 -11.54
CA VAL A 48 10.99 0.97 -10.84
C VAL A 48 10.87 1.47 -9.39
N SER A 49 10.01 2.45 -9.15
CA SER A 49 9.66 2.92 -7.80
C SER A 49 9.05 1.81 -6.94
N GLY A 50 8.13 1.03 -7.52
CA GLY A 50 7.50 -0.12 -6.91
C GLY A 50 8.49 -1.26 -6.62
N ASP A 51 9.41 -1.54 -7.54
CA ASP A 51 10.48 -2.55 -7.39
C ASP A 51 11.38 -2.23 -6.20
N SER A 52 11.82 -0.98 -6.08
CA SER A 52 12.61 -0.50 -4.94
C SER A 52 11.86 -0.70 -3.62
N LEU A 53 10.59 -0.27 -3.57
CA LEU A 53 9.78 -0.36 -2.36
C LEU A 53 9.47 -1.80 -1.95
N ALA A 54 9.13 -2.64 -2.92
CA ALA A 54 8.86 -4.06 -2.74
C ALA A 54 10.11 -4.82 -2.29
N SER A 55 11.30 -4.50 -2.82
CA SER A 55 12.56 -5.15 -2.42
C SER A 55 12.86 -4.92 -0.93
N ARG A 56 12.65 -3.69 -0.42
CA ARG A 56 12.82 -3.36 1.01
C ARG A 56 11.81 -4.11 1.88
N LEU A 57 10.57 -4.25 1.40
CA LEU A 57 9.54 -5.07 2.06
C LEU A 57 9.98 -6.54 2.11
N MET A 58 10.45 -7.12 1.00
CA MET A 58 10.92 -8.50 0.94
C MET A 58 12.10 -8.76 1.89
N ALA A 59 13.08 -7.86 1.90
CA ALA A 59 14.22 -7.92 2.81
C ALA A 59 13.78 -7.89 4.28
N SER A 60 12.84 -7.01 4.62
CA SER A 60 12.32 -6.87 5.98
C SER A 60 11.48 -8.08 6.39
N LEU A 61 10.63 -8.60 5.50
CA LEU A 61 9.85 -9.81 5.74
C LEU A 61 10.75 -11.03 6.03
N ARG A 62 11.85 -11.18 5.30
CA ARG A 62 12.81 -12.25 5.57
C ARG A 62 13.45 -12.17 6.95
N LYS A 63 13.70 -10.95 7.43
CA LYS A 63 14.30 -10.71 8.76
C LYS A 63 13.30 -10.94 9.90
N LEU A 64 12.04 -10.59 9.68
CA LEU A 64 11.00 -10.58 10.71
C LEU A 64 10.16 -11.85 10.76
N SER A 65 10.11 -12.63 9.68
CA SER A 65 9.29 -13.84 9.61
C SER A 65 9.83 -14.94 10.53
N PRO A 66 8.98 -15.59 11.35
CA PRO A 66 9.40 -16.71 12.19
C PRO A 66 9.66 -18.00 11.39
N VAL A 67 9.25 -18.05 10.12
CA VAL A 67 9.43 -19.19 9.21
C VAL A 67 10.11 -18.74 7.91
N PRO A 68 10.76 -19.65 7.15
CA PRO A 68 11.35 -19.33 5.85
C PRO A 68 10.34 -18.65 4.91
N VAL A 69 10.77 -17.59 4.22
CA VAL A 69 9.91 -16.83 3.30
C VAL A 69 10.25 -17.19 1.86
N ARG A 70 9.22 -17.47 1.06
CA ARG A 70 9.33 -17.69 -0.39
C ARG A 70 8.55 -16.64 -1.14
N PHE A 71 9.19 -16.12 -2.18
CA PHE A 71 8.61 -15.10 -3.05
C PHE A 71 8.40 -15.63 -4.46
N ALA A 72 7.30 -15.22 -5.07
CA ALA A 72 7.01 -15.39 -6.50
C ALA A 72 6.23 -14.18 -6.99
N GLY A 73 6.24 -13.91 -8.30
CA GLY A 73 5.39 -12.87 -8.89
C GLY A 73 6.10 -12.07 -9.96
N VAL A 74 5.91 -10.76 -9.96
CA VAL A 74 6.44 -9.86 -11.01
C VAL A 74 7.16 -8.71 -10.33
N GLY A 75 8.41 -8.49 -10.72
CA GLY A 75 9.25 -7.46 -10.14
C GLY A 75 10.45 -7.16 -11.02
N GLY A 76 11.14 -6.07 -10.69
CA GLY A 76 12.35 -5.64 -11.37
C GLY A 76 13.60 -6.29 -10.78
N GLU A 77 14.75 -5.68 -11.06
CA GLU A 77 16.04 -6.20 -10.65
C GLU A 77 16.25 -6.23 -9.13
N LEU A 78 15.70 -5.25 -8.38
CA LEU A 78 15.89 -5.18 -6.94
C LEU A 78 15.13 -6.29 -6.23
N MET A 79 13.88 -6.55 -6.62
CA MET A 79 13.14 -7.72 -6.12
C MET A 79 13.81 -9.04 -6.54
N CYS A 80 14.37 -9.13 -7.74
CA CYS A 80 15.12 -10.32 -8.18
C CYS A 80 16.37 -10.59 -7.32
N LYS A 81 17.11 -9.55 -6.92
CA LYS A 81 18.23 -9.66 -5.97
C LYS A 81 17.78 -10.15 -4.60
N GLU A 82 16.56 -9.80 -4.21
CA GLU A 82 15.84 -10.33 -3.07
C GLU A 82 15.23 -11.73 -3.35
N GLY A 83 15.72 -12.48 -4.35
CA GLY A 83 15.30 -13.86 -4.58
C GLY A 83 13.88 -14.03 -5.13
N LEU A 84 13.26 -12.97 -5.67
CA LEU A 84 12.09 -13.12 -6.52
C LEU A 84 12.52 -13.75 -7.85
N GLN A 85 11.80 -14.77 -8.30
CA GLN A 85 11.83 -15.19 -9.70
C GLN A 85 10.69 -14.50 -10.44
N SER A 86 11.00 -13.42 -11.17
CA SER A 86 9.96 -12.69 -11.91
C SER A 86 9.40 -13.55 -13.05
N LEU A 87 8.07 -13.59 -13.18
CA LEU A 87 7.39 -14.35 -14.24
C LEU A 87 7.67 -13.82 -15.64
N PHE A 88 7.92 -12.52 -15.75
CA PHE A 88 8.27 -11.80 -16.96
C PHE A 88 8.91 -10.45 -16.59
N PRO A 89 9.58 -9.76 -17.54
CA PRO A 89 10.12 -8.42 -17.30
C PRO A 89 9.03 -7.44 -16.85
N MET A 90 9.28 -6.70 -15.77
CA MET A 90 8.31 -5.78 -15.15
C MET A 90 7.82 -4.69 -16.12
N GLU A 91 8.65 -4.32 -17.09
CA GLU A 91 8.37 -3.34 -18.14
C GLU A 91 7.14 -3.70 -18.96
N GLU A 92 6.81 -5.01 -19.06
CA GLU A 92 5.61 -5.47 -19.77
C GLU A 92 4.29 -5.04 -19.10
N ILE A 93 4.33 -4.65 -17.82
CA ILE A 93 3.15 -4.14 -17.08
C ILE A 93 3.30 -2.66 -16.65
N ALA A 94 4.50 -2.07 -16.75
CA ALA A 94 4.80 -0.65 -16.49
C ALA A 94 4.00 0.32 -17.39
N ILE A 95 3.59 -0.17 -18.56
CA ILE A 95 3.04 0.63 -19.67
C ILE A 95 1.62 1.18 -19.39
N MET A 96 0.97 0.78 -18.29
CA MET A 96 -0.43 1.14 -18.01
C MET A 96 -0.66 2.62 -17.62
N GLY A 97 0.39 3.42 -17.45
CA GLY A 97 0.31 4.85 -17.09
C GLY A 97 0.18 5.84 -18.25
N LEU A 98 0.50 5.46 -19.48
CA LEU A 98 0.53 6.38 -20.63
C LEU A 98 -0.57 6.01 -21.66
N TRP A 99 -1.34 7.02 -22.07
CA TRP A 99 -2.54 6.93 -22.91
C TRP A 99 -2.29 6.43 -24.35
N GLU A 100 -1.08 5.97 -24.68
CA GLU A 100 -0.63 5.69 -26.04
C GLU A 100 -1.01 4.29 -26.59
N LEU A 101 -1.80 3.49 -25.87
CA LEU A 101 -1.79 2.03 -26.09
C LEU A 101 -3.14 1.29 -26.08
N LEU A 102 -4.10 1.72 -26.90
CA LEU A 102 -5.19 0.85 -27.37
C LEU A 102 -4.71 -0.51 -27.96
N PRO A 103 -3.62 -0.59 -28.77
CA PRO A 103 -3.21 -1.86 -29.39
C PRO A 103 -2.67 -2.92 -28.41
N HIS A 104 -2.25 -2.58 -27.18
CA HIS A 104 -1.63 -3.54 -26.26
C HIS A 104 -2.57 -4.04 -25.15
N ILE A 105 -3.85 -3.69 -25.21
CA ILE A 105 -4.83 -4.14 -24.21
C ILE A 105 -4.97 -5.67 -24.15
N TYR A 106 -4.76 -6.37 -25.27
CA TYR A 106 -4.77 -7.83 -25.32
C TYR A 106 -3.56 -8.43 -24.58
N ASN A 107 -2.38 -7.86 -24.78
CA ASN A 107 -1.16 -8.28 -24.08
C ASN A 107 -1.30 -8.09 -22.57
N VAL A 108 -1.86 -6.96 -22.13
CA VAL A 108 -2.12 -6.72 -20.69
C VAL A 108 -3.10 -7.75 -20.12
N LYS A 109 -4.19 -8.05 -20.82
CA LYS A 109 -5.14 -9.08 -20.37
C LYS A 109 -4.47 -10.46 -20.26
N ARG A 110 -3.60 -10.82 -21.21
CA ARG A 110 -2.79 -12.05 -21.16
C ARG A 110 -1.88 -12.04 -19.95
N LYS A 111 -1.12 -10.96 -19.71
CA LYS A 111 -0.21 -10.84 -18.55
C LYS A 111 -0.94 -10.90 -17.21
N ILE A 112 -2.14 -10.31 -17.09
CA ILE A 112 -2.98 -10.47 -15.91
C ILE A 112 -3.36 -11.94 -15.71
N LYS A 113 -3.76 -12.64 -16.78
CA LYS A 113 -4.10 -14.06 -16.72
C LYS A 113 -2.89 -14.91 -16.33
N ASP A 114 -1.74 -14.71 -16.95
CA ASP A 114 -0.51 -15.47 -16.66
C ASP A 114 -0.11 -15.27 -15.18
N THR A 115 -0.20 -14.03 -14.69
CA THR A 115 0.08 -13.69 -13.28
C THR A 115 -0.93 -14.33 -12.33
N LEU A 116 -2.22 -14.33 -12.70
CA LEU A 116 -3.28 -14.97 -11.93
C LEU A 116 -3.06 -16.49 -11.82
N ASP A 117 -2.79 -17.15 -12.94
CA ASP A 117 -2.61 -18.60 -13.00
C ASP A 117 -1.35 -19.02 -12.20
N ALA A 118 -0.26 -18.23 -12.31
CA ALA A 118 0.94 -18.42 -11.49
C ALA A 118 0.67 -18.21 -9.99
N ALA A 119 -0.08 -17.17 -9.61
CA ALA A 119 -0.44 -16.94 -8.21
C ALA A 119 -1.30 -18.08 -7.64
N ILE A 120 -2.26 -18.59 -8.41
CA ILE A 120 -3.10 -19.73 -7.99
C ILE A 120 -2.24 -20.98 -7.79
N LEU A 121 -1.31 -21.25 -8.71
CA LEU A 121 -0.40 -22.40 -8.62
C LEU A 121 0.53 -22.28 -7.40
N PHE A 122 1.03 -21.08 -7.13
CA PHE A 122 1.92 -20.80 -6.00
C PHE A 122 1.23 -20.93 -4.63
N ARG A 123 -0.12 -20.86 -4.57
CA ARG A 123 -0.92 -20.91 -3.34
C ARG A 123 -0.36 -19.99 -2.23
N PRO A 124 -0.27 -18.68 -2.47
CA PRO A 124 0.28 -17.74 -1.49
C PRO A 124 -0.55 -17.69 -0.22
N HIS A 125 0.10 -17.35 0.89
CA HIS A 125 -0.58 -16.93 2.11
C HIS A 125 -0.95 -15.45 2.04
N ALA A 126 -0.15 -14.65 1.33
CA ALA A 126 -0.39 -13.24 1.09
C ALA A 126 -0.02 -12.86 -0.35
N VAL A 127 -0.81 -11.95 -0.93
CA VAL A 127 -0.54 -11.30 -2.22
C VAL A 127 -0.32 -9.83 -1.93
N VAL A 128 0.84 -9.31 -2.29
CA VAL A 128 1.22 -7.90 -2.12
C VAL A 128 1.36 -7.27 -3.50
N THR A 129 0.58 -6.24 -3.77
CA THR A 129 0.72 -5.43 -4.99
C THR A 129 1.28 -4.08 -4.63
N VAL A 130 2.24 -3.56 -5.39
CA VAL A 130 2.91 -2.29 -5.13
C VAL A 130 2.70 -1.37 -6.32
N ASP A 131 1.98 -0.28 -6.11
CA ASP A 131 1.56 0.67 -7.15
C ASP A 131 0.89 0.00 -8.38
N SER A 132 0.98 0.63 -9.57
CA SER A 132 0.44 0.17 -10.85
C SER A 132 -1.03 -0.25 -10.77
N LYS A 133 -1.83 0.63 -10.16
CA LYS A 133 -3.24 0.44 -9.76
C LYS A 133 -4.11 -0.28 -10.80
N GLY A 134 -3.94 0.03 -12.08
CA GLY A 134 -4.72 -0.57 -13.16
C GLY A 134 -4.50 -2.08 -13.31
N PHE A 135 -3.25 -2.54 -13.21
CA PHE A 135 -2.89 -3.96 -13.24
C PHE A 135 -3.26 -4.62 -11.91
N SER A 136 -2.76 -4.04 -10.82
CA SER A 136 -2.87 -4.56 -9.45
C SER A 136 -4.31 -4.81 -9.03
N PHE A 137 -5.22 -3.85 -9.24
CA PHE A 137 -6.62 -4.03 -8.84
C PHE A 137 -7.36 -5.06 -9.69
N ARG A 138 -7.05 -5.17 -10.99
CA ARG A 138 -7.66 -6.21 -11.84
C ARG A 138 -7.19 -7.60 -11.40
N LEU A 139 -5.90 -7.76 -11.09
CA LEU A 139 -5.35 -9.00 -10.56
C LEU A 139 -6.02 -9.39 -9.24
N LEU A 140 -6.06 -8.48 -8.26
CA LEU A 140 -6.66 -8.75 -6.95
C LEU A 140 -8.15 -9.07 -7.04
N GLN A 141 -8.89 -8.37 -7.92
CA GLN A 141 -10.30 -8.66 -8.17
C GLN A 141 -10.50 -10.06 -8.76
N GLN A 142 -9.68 -10.45 -9.74
CA GLN A 142 -9.77 -11.78 -10.34
C GLN A 142 -9.35 -12.88 -9.36
N LEU A 143 -8.29 -12.66 -8.58
CA LEU A 143 -7.89 -13.56 -7.49
C LEU A 143 -9.04 -13.74 -6.50
N LYS A 144 -9.66 -12.63 -6.05
CA LYS A 144 -10.78 -12.70 -5.12
C LYS A 144 -11.90 -13.55 -5.69
N CYS A 145 -12.29 -13.34 -6.95
CA CYS A 145 -13.31 -14.16 -7.60
C CYS A 145 -12.95 -15.65 -7.67
N ARG A 146 -11.68 -16.00 -7.95
CA ARG A 146 -11.21 -17.39 -8.03
C ARG A 146 -11.15 -18.08 -6.65
N TYR A 147 -10.86 -17.32 -5.60
CA TYR A 147 -10.78 -17.82 -4.23
C TYR A 147 -12.09 -17.69 -3.43
N ASN A 148 -13.10 -16.95 -3.90
CA ASN A 148 -14.33 -16.61 -3.14
C ASN A 148 -15.21 -17.82 -2.72
N GLN A 149 -14.73 -19.05 -2.91
CA GLN A 149 -15.36 -20.30 -2.49
C GLN A 149 -14.42 -21.19 -1.65
N LYS A 150 -13.22 -20.71 -1.26
CA LYS A 150 -12.20 -21.50 -0.55
C LYS A 150 -11.86 -20.87 0.80
N VAL A 151 -11.70 -21.71 1.81
CA VAL A 151 -11.31 -21.31 3.18
C VAL A 151 -9.91 -20.68 3.21
N ASP A 152 -9.03 -21.06 2.27
CA ASP A 152 -7.63 -20.64 2.20
C ASP A 152 -7.37 -19.51 1.18
N SER A 153 -8.23 -18.48 1.16
CA SER A 153 -7.96 -17.28 0.34
C SER A 153 -6.73 -16.54 0.89
N PRO A 154 -5.77 -16.13 0.03
CA PRO A 154 -4.65 -15.30 0.48
C PRO A 154 -5.14 -13.95 1.01
N LEU A 155 -4.34 -13.36 1.91
CA LEU A 155 -4.48 -11.97 2.31
C LEU A 155 -4.07 -11.06 1.14
N HIS A 156 -4.95 -10.16 0.72
CA HIS A 156 -4.67 -9.18 -0.33
C HIS A 156 -4.24 -7.84 0.28
N VAL A 157 -2.96 -7.51 0.12
CA VAL A 157 -2.39 -6.23 0.54
C VAL A 157 -2.03 -5.41 -0.69
N HIS A 158 -2.36 -4.12 -0.66
CA HIS A 158 -1.84 -3.18 -1.64
C HIS A 158 -0.92 -2.18 -0.92
N TYR A 159 0.17 -1.78 -1.57
CA TYR A 159 1.17 -0.85 -1.06
C TYR A 159 1.25 0.34 -2.00
N VAL A 160 1.22 1.55 -1.40
CA VAL A 160 1.06 2.86 -2.03
C VAL A 160 -0.40 3.14 -2.34
N ALA A 161 -1.00 4.03 -1.55
CA ALA A 161 -2.42 4.34 -1.68
C ALA A 161 -2.71 5.05 -3.01
N PRO A 162 -3.89 4.79 -3.59
CA PRO A 162 -4.20 5.36 -4.88
C PRO A 162 -4.67 6.80 -4.81
N SER A 163 -3.88 7.75 -5.27
CA SER A 163 -4.20 9.20 -5.28
C SER A 163 -5.49 9.62 -6.01
N PHE A 164 -6.19 8.72 -6.73
CA PHE A 164 -7.47 9.05 -7.37
C PHE A 164 -8.56 9.41 -6.36
N TRP A 165 -8.42 9.04 -5.08
CA TRP A 165 -9.39 9.42 -4.05
C TRP A 165 -9.50 10.94 -3.90
N ALA A 166 -8.44 11.69 -4.26
CA ALA A 166 -8.42 13.15 -4.22
C ALA A 166 -9.20 13.79 -5.40
N TRP A 167 -9.64 12.99 -6.38
CA TRP A 167 -10.41 13.48 -7.51
C TRP A 167 -11.90 13.42 -7.19
N LYS A 168 -12.69 14.33 -7.78
CA LYS A 168 -14.15 14.38 -7.57
C LYS A 168 -14.80 13.02 -7.87
N GLY A 169 -15.41 12.39 -6.87
CA GLY A 169 -16.05 11.07 -6.98
C GLY A 169 -15.09 9.88 -6.81
N GLY A 170 -13.82 10.15 -6.45
CA GLY A 170 -12.80 9.15 -6.14
C GLY A 170 -13.09 8.38 -4.84
N GLU A 171 -13.84 8.96 -3.92
CA GLU A 171 -14.25 8.39 -2.64
C GLU A 171 -15.04 7.08 -2.85
N ARG A 172 -15.96 7.08 -3.82
CA ARG A 172 -16.73 5.88 -4.19
C ARG A 172 -15.87 4.79 -4.79
N ARG A 173 -14.76 5.16 -5.45
CA ARG A 173 -13.82 4.17 -6.01
C ARG A 173 -12.95 3.59 -4.89
N LEU A 174 -12.52 4.43 -3.95
CA LEU A 174 -11.76 4.01 -2.77
C LEU A 174 -12.60 3.05 -1.92
N SER A 175 -13.85 3.40 -1.67
CA SER A 175 -14.79 2.58 -0.92
C SER A 175 -15.12 1.25 -1.62
N LYS A 176 -14.81 1.04 -2.90
CA LYS A 176 -14.99 -0.25 -3.57
C LYS A 176 -13.80 -1.19 -3.39
N LEU A 177 -12.64 -0.69 -2.97
CA LEU A 177 -11.43 -1.50 -2.84
C LEU A 177 -11.59 -2.58 -1.76
N HIS A 178 -12.34 -2.34 -0.69
CA HIS A 178 -12.56 -3.34 0.38
C HIS A 178 -13.19 -4.66 -0.12
N ASN A 179 -13.78 -4.68 -1.32
CA ASN A 179 -14.31 -5.90 -1.92
C ASN A 179 -13.21 -6.91 -2.26
N PHE A 180 -11.99 -6.45 -2.55
CA PHE A 180 -10.89 -7.28 -3.06
C PHE A 180 -9.50 -6.92 -2.51
N VAL A 181 -9.38 -5.85 -1.73
CA VAL A 181 -8.19 -5.49 -0.95
C VAL A 181 -8.54 -5.64 0.51
N ASP A 182 -7.73 -6.41 1.24
CA ASP A 182 -7.96 -6.67 2.66
C ASP A 182 -7.23 -5.64 3.53
N HIS A 183 -6.06 -5.13 3.09
CA HIS A 183 -5.31 -4.09 3.80
C HIS A 183 -4.53 -3.15 2.88
N MET A 184 -4.40 -1.90 3.31
CA MET A 184 -3.68 -0.82 2.62
C MET A 184 -2.40 -0.42 3.39
N LEU A 185 -1.27 -0.34 2.70
CA LEU A 185 -0.04 0.26 3.23
C LEU A 185 0.15 1.65 2.60
N CYS A 186 0.06 2.68 3.44
CA CYS A 186 0.03 4.09 3.05
C CYS A 186 1.38 4.75 3.32
N ILE A 187 1.83 5.61 2.40
CA ILE A 187 3.14 6.29 2.51
C ILE A 187 3.02 7.76 2.90
N LEU A 188 1.80 8.31 2.90
CA LEU A 188 1.51 9.65 3.43
C LEU A 188 0.68 9.55 4.71
N PRO A 189 0.91 10.43 5.70
CA PRO A 189 0.37 10.31 7.06
C PRO A 189 -1.15 10.51 7.17
N PHE A 190 -1.82 11.00 6.13
CA PHE A 190 -3.28 11.21 6.10
C PHE A 190 -4.02 10.14 5.28
N GLU A 191 -3.31 9.34 4.49
CA GLU A 191 -3.93 8.38 3.57
C GLU A 191 -4.62 7.23 4.29
N ASP A 192 -4.05 6.77 5.41
CA ASP A 192 -4.58 5.64 6.16
C ASP A 192 -5.91 5.99 6.84
N GLU A 193 -6.02 7.20 7.39
CA GLU A 193 -7.28 7.72 7.93
C GLU A 193 -8.36 7.81 6.84
N ILE A 194 -8.03 8.37 5.67
CA ILE A 194 -8.97 8.46 4.53
C ILE A 194 -9.43 7.06 4.10
N CYS A 195 -8.52 6.09 4.01
CA CYS A 195 -8.88 4.70 3.67
C CYS A 195 -9.83 4.09 4.72
N ARG A 196 -9.51 4.25 6.00
CA ARG A 196 -10.33 3.71 7.11
C ARG A 196 -11.73 4.34 7.15
N LEU A 197 -11.84 5.65 6.92
CA LEU A 197 -13.14 6.35 6.82
C LEU A 197 -14.04 5.78 5.71
N HIS A 198 -13.44 5.20 4.66
CA HIS A 198 -14.14 4.56 3.54
C HIS A 198 -14.24 3.03 3.67
N GLY A 199 -13.98 2.48 4.85
CA GLY A 199 -14.13 1.06 5.16
C GLY A 199 -13.00 0.16 4.67
N LEU A 200 -11.85 0.73 4.30
CA LEU A 200 -10.66 -0.02 3.89
C LEU A 200 -9.61 0.00 5.02
N PRO A 201 -9.28 -1.15 5.65
CA PRO A 201 -8.22 -1.23 6.64
C PRO A 201 -6.90 -0.71 6.06
N ALA A 202 -6.21 0.15 6.80
CA ALA A 202 -5.00 0.81 6.32
C ALA A 202 -4.04 1.18 7.46
N THR A 203 -2.74 1.18 7.14
CA THR A 203 -1.64 1.53 8.03
C THR A 203 -0.69 2.49 7.32
N TYR A 204 -0.36 3.61 7.96
CA TYR A 204 0.75 4.47 7.55
C TYR A 204 2.08 3.78 7.90
N VAL A 205 2.95 3.58 6.90
CA VAL A 205 4.22 2.84 7.05
C VAL A 205 5.47 3.71 6.88
N GLY A 206 5.31 5.03 6.79
CA GLY A 206 6.43 5.94 6.53
C GLY A 206 6.65 6.21 5.04
N HIS A 207 7.46 7.23 4.75
CA HIS A 207 7.75 7.66 3.38
C HIS A 207 9.17 7.25 2.99
N PRO A 208 9.38 6.47 1.91
CA PRO A 208 10.69 5.90 1.56
C PRO A 208 11.83 6.94 1.44
N LEU A 209 11.51 8.12 0.91
CA LEU A 209 12.49 9.22 0.79
C LEU A 209 12.99 9.77 2.13
N LEU A 210 12.18 9.70 3.19
CA LEU A 210 12.58 10.16 4.53
C LEU A 210 13.55 9.16 5.19
N ASP A 211 13.34 7.87 4.94
CA ASP A 211 14.23 6.81 5.41
C ASP A 211 15.60 6.88 4.73
N ASP A 212 15.61 7.17 3.42
CA ASP A 212 16.85 7.35 2.66
C ASP A 212 17.63 8.58 3.14
N ALA A 213 16.95 9.69 3.43
CA ALA A 213 17.59 10.89 3.99
C ALA A 213 18.12 10.66 5.42
N ALA A 214 17.40 9.89 6.24
CA ALA A 214 17.89 9.49 7.56
C ALA A 214 19.13 8.60 7.46
N GLY A 215 19.16 7.65 6.51
CA GLY A 215 20.32 6.81 6.23
C GLY A 215 21.54 7.59 5.72
N LEU A 216 21.32 8.62 4.89
CA LEU A 216 22.36 9.52 4.40
C LEU A 216 22.93 10.42 5.51
N ASN A 217 22.10 10.90 6.44
CA ASN A 217 22.56 11.68 7.58
C ASN A 217 23.40 10.84 8.56
N VAL A 218 23.09 9.56 8.73
CA VAL A 218 23.92 8.65 9.56
C VAL A 218 25.28 8.37 8.91
N ALA A 219 25.36 8.28 7.58
CA ALA A 219 26.63 8.13 6.86
C ALA A 219 27.48 9.43 6.83
N GLY A 220 26.84 10.61 6.97
CA GLY A 220 27.50 11.92 6.96
C GLY A 220 28.04 12.39 8.31
N THR A 221 27.70 11.75 9.43
CA THR A 221 28.07 12.23 10.78
C THR A 221 29.45 11.71 11.25
N SER A 222 30.17 10.94 10.43
CA SER A 222 31.48 10.38 10.79
C SER A 222 32.68 11.26 10.42
N LEU A 223 32.48 12.44 9.84
CA LEU A 223 33.59 13.34 9.50
C LEU A 223 33.31 14.77 9.95
N GLN A 224 34.20 15.24 10.83
CA GLN A 224 34.44 16.62 11.26
C GLN A 224 33.67 17.12 12.50
N HIS A 225 34.20 16.71 13.67
CA HIS A 225 34.34 17.63 14.80
C HIS A 225 35.34 18.73 14.41
N LYS A 226 34.88 19.97 14.23
CA LYS A 226 35.67 21.18 14.49
C LYS A 226 34.73 22.36 14.75
N ASN A 227 34.83 22.86 15.98
CA ASN A 227 34.17 24.04 16.52
C ASN A 227 34.26 25.27 15.62
N VAL A 228 33.15 26.01 15.48
CA VAL A 228 33.13 27.48 15.58
C VAL A 228 31.76 27.91 16.13
N ASP A 229 31.77 28.60 17.28
CA ASP A 229 30.64 29.34 17.84
C ASP A 229 30.38 30.64 17.05
N SER A 230 29.12 30.99 16.78
CA SER A 230 28.54 32.34 17.00
C SER A 230 27.14 32.52 16.39
N GLU A 231 26.23 32.91 17.28
CA GLU A 231 25.03 33.77 17.17
C GLU A 231 24.40 34.10 15.81
N LEU A 232 23.09 33.80 15.67
CA LEU A 232 21.99 34.79 15.54
C LEU A 232 20.63 34.09 15.37
N SER A 233 19.60 34.60 16.06
CA SER A 233 18.24 34.03 16.22
C SER A 233 17.26 34.36 15.04
N PRO A 234 15.92 34.18 15.15
CA PRO A 234 15.19 33.19 14.36
C PRO A 234 14.18 33.80 13.37
N ASP A 235 14.04 33.24 12.16
CA ASP A 235 12.86 33.48 11.32
C ASP A 235 12.03 32.20 11.21
N MET A 236 10.96 32.18 12.00
CA MET A 236 9.85 31.27 11.83
C MET A 236 8.91 31.82 10.77
N SER A 237 8.93 31.29 9.53
CA SER A 237 7.75 31.41 8.66
C SER A 237 7.75 30.43 7.49
N MET A 238 6.81 29.47 7.53
CA MET A 238 6.00 28.95 6.39
C MET A 238 5.39 27.56 6.65
N ARG A 239 5.79 26.83 7.69
CA ARG A 239 5.32 25.44 7.92
C ARG A 239 4.10 25.30 8.85
N GLN A 240 3.72 26.34 9.58
CA GLN A 240 2.59 26.26 10.53
C GLN A 240 1.24 26.76 9.97
N ARG A 241 1.23 27.50 8.85
CA ARG A 241 -0.02 28.10 8.33
C ARG A 241 -1.01 27.11 7.72
N SER A 242 -0.57 25.93 7.26
CA SER A 242 -1.49 24.97 6.61
C SER A 242 -2.19 24.04 7.60
N GLY A 243 -1.50 23.65 8.69
CA GLY A 243 -2.05 22.74 9.70
C GLY A 243 -3.01 23.42 10.68
N GLU A 244 -2.75 24.68 11.05
CA GLU A 244 -3.66 25.43 11.93
C GLU A 244 -4.90 25.94 11.20
N ALA A 245 -4.78 26.31 9.92
CA ALA A 245 -5.93 26.68 9.09
C ALA A 245 -6.95 25.52 8.98
N PHE A 246 -6.47 24.29 8.78
CA PHE A 246 -7.32 23.09 8.76
C PHE A 246 -7.95 22.80 10.13
N ARG A 247 -7.21 22.98 11.24
CA ARG A 247 -7.75 22.77 12.60
C ARG A 247 -8.83 23.79 12.97
N LEU A 248 -8.65 25.06 12.56
CA LEU A 248 -9.61 26.13 12.81
C LEU A 248 -10.88 25.98 11.96
N GLU A 249 -10.77 25.53 10.71
CA GLU A 249 -11.95 25.23 9.87
C GLU A 249 -12.79 24.04 10.37
N HIS A 250 -12.18 23.11 11.12
CA HIS A 250 -12.83 21.87 11.55
C HIS A 250 -13.05 21.73 13.06
N GLY A 251 -12.80 22.78 13.85
CA GLY A 251 -13.19 22.84 15.27
C GLY A 251 -12.51 21.81 16.17
N LEU A 252 -11.32 21.36 15.82
CA LEU A 252 -10.56 20.39 16.62
C LEU A 252 -9.77 21.14 17.70
N SER A 253 -10.19 21.00 18.96
CA SER A 253 -9.42 21.51 20.11
C SER A 253 -8.14 20.68 20.30
N PRO A 254 -7.03 21.32 20.70
CA PRO A 254 -5.81 20.59 21.06
C PRO A 254 -6.10 19.70 22.26
N GLY A 255 -5.93 18.38 22.09
CA GLY A 255 -5.97 17.43 23.19
C GLY A 255 -4.76 17.63 24.09
N ASN A 256 -5.01 17.66 25.41
CA ASN A 256 -4.01 17.39 26.45
C ASN A 256 -3.56 15.93 26.38
#